data_AF-A0A257AUQ9-F1
#
_entry.id   AF-A0A257AUQ9-F1
#
_cell.length_a   1.000
_cell.length_b   1.000
_cell.length_c   1.000
_cell.angle_alpha   90.00
_cell.angle_beta   90.00
_cell.angle_gamma   90.00
#
_symmetry.space_group_name_H-M   'P 1'
#
loop_
_entity.id
_entity.type
_entity.pdbx_description
1 polymer ?
#
loop_
_entity_poly.entity_id
_entity_poly.type
_entity_poly.pdbx_seq_one_letter_code
_entity_poly.pdbx_strand_id
1 'polypeptide(L)'
;MVLAPGFADILSHSRFALLAGDGRLVSKVTQGITLEIMGEGSTNAPVNERALAAETDEQTRQMNRAFLGPRGFLRWMKAIEKRGSSVNFGSFAGASTLRMIGKGLAEGAPTPEEMEEMRRAVREAMEDGAFGIASA
;
A
#
# COMPACT_ATOMS: atom_id res chain seq x y z
N MET A 1 27.40 -20.86 -13.26
CA MET A 1 26.07 -20.82 -12.59
C MET A 1 26.31 -20.68 -11.10
N VAL A 2 25.51 -19.87 -10.42
CA VAL A 2 25.61 -19.66 -8.96
C VAL A 2 24.27 -19.99 -8.31
N LEU A 3 24.31 -20.51 -7.09
CA LEU A 3 23.14 -20.66 -6.23
C LEU A 3 23.15 -19.50 -5.22
N ALA A 4 22.05 -18.77 -5.14
CA ALA A 4 21.89 -17.65 -4.22
C ALA A 4 20.46 -17.64 -3.67
N PRO A 5 20.22 -16.97 -2.53
CA PRO A 5 18.87 -16.59 -2.13
C PRO A 5 18.19 -15.75 -3.22
N GLY A 6 16.87 -15.82 -3.30
CA GLY A 6 16.11 -14.96 -4.20
C GLY A 6 16.22 -13.49 -3.79
N PHE A 7 16.14 -12.59 -4.77
CA PHE A 7 16.32 -11.16 -4.55
C PHE A 7 15.07 -10.54 -3.92
N ALA A 8 15.29 -9.57 -3.03
CA ALA A 8 14.24 -8.73 -2.46
C ALA A 8 14.23 -7.39 -3.19
N ASP A 9 13.11 -7.08 -3.85
CA ASP A 9 12.84 -5.77 -4.42
C ASP A 9 12.21 -4.88 -3.34
N ILE A 10 12.97 -3.91 -2.84
CA ILE A 10 12.56 -3.05 -1.73
C ILE A 10 11.79 -1.79 -2.18
N LEU A 11 11.59 -1.60 -3.48
CA LEU A 11 10.93 -0.41 -4.06
C LEU A 11 9.90 -0.83 -5.11
N SER A 12 9.05 -1.79 -4.76
CA SER A 12 8.08 -2.37 -5.69
C SER A 12 6.82 -1.52 -5.84
N HIS A 13 6.30 -1.49 -7.07
CA HIS A 13 5.01 -0.90 -7.44
C HIS A 13 4.03 -1.92 -8.02
N SER A 14 4.21 -3.21 -7.73
CA SER A 14 3.36 -4.30 -8.25
C SER A 14 1.95 -4.35 -7.64
N ARG A 15 1.56 -3.41 -6.78
CA ARG A 15 0.27 -3.42 -6.03
C ARG A 15 -0.96 -3.65 -6.90
N PHE A 16 -1.01 -3.08 -8.10
CA PHE A 16 -2.11 -3.31 -9.05
C PHE A 16 -2.08 -4.70 -9.67
N ALA A 17 -0.90 -5.16 -10.11
CA ALA A 17 -0.74 -6.48 -10.70
C ALA A 17 -1.12 -7.58 -9.69
N LEU A 18 -0.70 -7.41 -8.43
CA LEU A 18 -1.04 -8.27 -7.31
C LEU A 18 -2.53 -8.24 -6.99
N LEU A 19 -3.16 -7.06 -6.92
CA LEU A 19 -4.55 -6.93 -6.49
C LEU A 19 -5.57 -7.25 -7.59
N ALA A 20 -5.29 -6.90 -8.85
CA ALA A 20 -6.25 -7.00 -9.96
C ALA A 20 -5.65 -7.44 -11.32
N GLY A 21 -4.33 -7.41 -11.50
CA GLY A 21 -3.64 -7.74 -12.77
C GLY A 21 -2.96 -9.12 -12.80
N ASP A 22 -1.82 -9.30 -13.47
CA ASP A 22 -1.18 -10.63 -13.48
C ASP A 22 -0.32 -10.88 -12.24
N GLY A 23 -0.85 -11.68 -11.28
CA GLY A 23 -0.14 -12.07 -10.06
C GLY A 23 1.07 -12.98 -10.27
N ARG A 24 1.32 -13.45 -11.51
CA ARG A 24 2.53 -14.22 -11.83
C ARG A 24 3.80 -13.38 -11.82
N LEU A 25 3.66 -12.05 -12.02
CA LEU A 25 4.74 -11.07 -11.98
C LEU A 25 5.97 -11.50 -12.79
N VAL A 26 5.75 -11.88 -14.05
CA VAL A 26 6.78 -12.42 -14.94
C VAL A 26 8.00 -11.51 -15.05
N SER A 27 7.79 -10.19 -15.08
CA SER A 27 8.87 -9.18 -15.07
C SER A 27 9.77 -9.27 -13.84
N LYS A 28 9.25 -9.70 -12.69
CA LYS A 28 9.99 -9.82 -11.43
C LYS A 28 10.67 -11.18 -11.31
N VAL A 29 9.92 -12.27 -11.49
CA VAL A 29 10.44 -13.63 -11.29
C VAL A 29 11.57 -13.98 -12.28
N THR A 30 11.52 -13.46 -13.50
CA THR A 30 12.58 -13.66 -14.52
C THR A 30 13.89 -12.94 -14.18
N GLN A 31 13.87 -12.04 -13.20
CA GLN A 31 15.06 -11.36 -12.66
C GLN A 31 15.57 -12.02 -11.37
N GLY A 32 14.93 -13.10 -10.90
CA GLY A 32 15.28 -13.77 -9.64
C GLY A 32 14.65 -13.14 -8.39
N ILE A 33 13.68 -12.24 -8.53
CA ILE A 33 12.98 -11.61 -7.40
C ILE A 33 12.01 -12.62 -6.78
N THR A 34 12.09 -12.78 -5.46
CA THR A 34 11.23 -13.66 -4.67
C THR A 34 10.47 -12.95 -3.55
N LEU A 35 10.78 -11.67 -3.29
CA LEU A 35 10.11 -10.82 -2.32
C LEU A 35 9.97 -9.41 -2.88
N GLU A 36 8.78 -8.83 -2.78
CA GLU A 36 8.51 -7.44 -3.10
C GLU A 36 8.04 -6.66 -1.87
N ILE A 37 8.66 -5.53 -1.60
CA ILE A 37 8.20 -4.55 -0.60
C ILE A 37 7.66 -3.33 -1.31
N MET A 38 6.38 -3.07 -1.11
CA MET A 38 5.66 -1.94 -1.70
C MET A 38 5.53 -0.77 -0.71
N GLY A 39 4.86 0.28 -1.17
CA GLY A 39 4.40 1.38 -0.31
C GLY A 39 5.17 2.68 -0.47
N GLU A 40 6.05 2.77 -1.46
CA GLU A 40 6.65 4.04 -1.87
C GLU A 40 5.56 5.00 -2.35
N GLY A 41 5.51 6.18 -1.73
CA GLY A 41 4.55 7.23 -2.02
C GLY A 41 3.12 6.93 -1.56
N SER A 42 2.43 5.99 -2.25
CA SER A 42 0.99 5.71 -2.05
C SER A 42 0.65 4.23 -2.02
N THR A 43 -0.38 3.91 -1.24
CA THR A 43 -0.94 2.55 -1.04
C THR A 43 -2.45 2.55 -1.21
N ASN A 44 -3.03 1.36 -1.46
CA ASN A 44 -4.48 1.16 -1.57
C ASN A 44 -5.21 1.26 -0.22
N ALA A 45 -4.48 1.09 0.88
CA ALA A 45 -4.95 1.25 2.25
C ALA A 45 -3.79 1.77 3.13
N PRO A 46 -4.06 2.43 4.27
CA PRO A 46 -5.38 2.81 4.79
C PRO A 46 -6.08 3.87 3.93
N VAL A 47 -7.40 4.01 4.06
CA VAL A 47 -8.18 5.02 3.33
C VAL A 47 -9.41 5.45 4.15
N ASN A 48 -9.79 6.72 4.08
CA ASN A 48 -11.04 7.27 4.64
C ASN A 48 -11.89 7.90 3.52
N GLU A 49 -13.10 8.36 3.85
CA GLU A 49 -14.01 8.99 2.87
C GLU A 49 -13.39 10.21 2.18
N ARG A 50 -12.62 11.02 2.93
CA ARG A 50 -11.89 12.18 2.40
C ARG A 50 -10.87 11.76 1.33
N ALA A 51 -10.08 10.74 1.61
CA ALA A 51 -9.07 10.23 0.67
C ALA A 51 -9.72 9.60 -0.57
N LEU A 52 -10.83 8.86 -0.42
CA LEU A 52 -11.57 8.30 -1.57
C LEU A 52 -12.18 9.41 -2.44
N ALA A 53 -12.75 10.45 -1.83
CA ALA A 53 -13.34 11.57 -2.56
C ALA A 53 -12.31 12.36 -3.38
N ALA A 54 -11.06 12.38 -2.95
CA ALA A 54 -9.96 13.07 -3.63
C ALA A 54 -9.24 12.22 -4.70
N GLU A 55 -9.46 10.91 -4.74
CA GLU A 55 -8.94 10.03 -5.79
C GLU A 55 -9.64 10.35 -7.12
N THR A 56 -8.92 10.77 -8.15
CA THR A 56 -9.50 11.17 -9.44
C THR A 56 -9.68 9.99 -10.39
N ASP A 57 -8.91 8.91 -10.21
CA ASP A 57 -9.05 7.69 -10.99
C ASP A 57 -10.17 6.81 -10.43
N GLU A 58 -11.28 6.70 -11.17
CA GLU A 58 -12.47 5.97 -10.69
C GLU A 58 -12.20 4.48 -10.45
N GLN A 59 -11.34 3.85 -11.25
CA GLN A 59 -10.99 2.45 -11.07
C GLN A 59 -10.24 2.24 -9.74
N THR A 60 -9.28 3.12 -9.44
CA THR A 60 -8.52 3.13 -8.20
C THR A 60 -9.42 3.44 -7.01
N ARG A 61 -10.31 4.43 -7.15
CA ARG A 61 -11.30 4.78 -6.12
C ARG A 61 -12.19 3.60 -5.78
N GLN A 62 -12.76 2.94 -6.80
CA GLN A 62 -13.64 1.78 -6.61
C GLN A 62 -12.90 0.60 -5.98
N MET A 63 -11.64 0.38 -6.35
CA MET A 63 -10.82 -0.67 -5.75
C MET A 63 -10.47 -0.37 -4.29
N ASN A 64 -10.06 0.87 -3.99
CA ASN A 64 -9.70 1.30 -2.64
C ASN A 64 -10.91 1.32 -1.69
N ARG A 65 -12.12 1.56 -2.22
CA ARG A 65 -13.37 1.52 -1.44
C ARG A 65 -13.56 0.18 -0.71
N ALA A 66 -13.05 -0.93 -1.25
CA ALA A 66 -13.10 -2.24 -0.59
C ALA A 66 -12.31 -2.30 0.75
N PHE A 67 -11.42 -1.34 0.99
CA PHE A 67 -10.55 -1.26 2.16
C PHE A 67 -10.93 -0.12 3.11
N LEU A 68 -12.08 0.52 2.90
CA LEU A 68 -12.60 1.58 3.77
C LEU A 68 -13.00 1.03 5.15
N GLY A 69 -12.57 1.72 6.21
CA GLY A 69 -12.90 1.38 7.60
C GLY A 69 -11.86 0.53 8.32
N PRO A 70 -12.21 -0.08 9.47
CA PRO A 70 -11.27 -0.77 10.34
C PRO A 70 -10.54 -1.91 9.65
N ARG A 71 -9.28 -2.14 10.05
CA ARG A 71 -8.43 -3.20 9.50
C ARG A 71 -8.25 -3.10 7.98
N GLY A 72 -8.28 -1.88 7.42
CA GLY A 72 -8.22 -1.62 5.98
C GLY A 72 -6.95 -2.15 5.33
N PHE A 73 -5.81 -1.98 5.99
CA PHE A 73 -4.53 -2.44 5.45
C PHE A 73 -4.44 -3.96 5.46
N LEU A 74 -4.92 -4.61 6.53
CA LEU A 74 -4.98 -6.08 6.59
C LEU A 74 -5.90 -6.64 5.51
N ARG A 75 -7.07 -6.02 5.29
CA ARG A 75 -7.99 -6.46 4.22
C ARG A 75 -7.36 -6.33 2.84
N TRP A 76 -6.56 -5.29 2.60
CA TRP A 76 -5.80 -5.14 1.36
C TRP A 76 -4.76 -6.25 1.19
N MET A 77 -3.95 -6.54 2.21
CA MET A 77 -2.98 -7.63 2.16
C MET A 77 -3.65 -9.00 1.97
N LYS A 78 -4.76 -9.25 2.66
CA LYS A 78 -5.56 -10.49 2.53
C LYS A 78 -6.21 -10.64 1.16
N ALA A 79 -6.60 -9.54 0.53
CA ALA A 79 -7.12 -9.55 -0.83
C ALA A 79 -6.06 -9.99 -1.84
N ILE A 80 -4.82 -9.51 -1.69
CA ILE A 80 -3.68 -9.98 -2.50
C ILE A 80 -3.39 -11.45 -2.22
N GLU A 81 -3.30 -11.85 -0.94
CA GLU A 81 -3.03 -13.24 -0.54
C GLU A 81 -4.05 -14.22 -1.14
N LYS A 82 -5.34 -13.90 -1.05
CA LYS A 82 -6.43 -14.74 -1.59
C LYS A 82 -6.33 -14.93 -3.11
N ARG A 83 -5.79 -13.94 -3.82
CA ARG A 83 -5.67 -13.96 -5.27
C ARG A 83 -4.47 -14.78 -5.76
N GLY A 84 -3.44 -14.89 -4.91
CA GLY A 84 -2.20 -15.60 -5.18
C GLY A 84 -1.14 -14.72 -5.86
N SER A 85 0.12 -15.01 -5.54
CA SER A 85 1.30 -14.32 -6.05
C SER A 85 2.43 -15.33 -6.26
N SER A 86 3.23 -15.15 -7.31
CA SER A 86 4.47 -15.92 -7.51
C SER A 86 5.61 -15.53 -6.55
N VAL A 87 5.50 -14.36 -5.91
CA VAL A 87 6.51 -13.82 -4.99
C VAL A 87 5.89 -13.53 -3.64
N ASN A 88 6.73 -13.55 -2.60
CA ASN A 88 6.34 -13.01 -1.30
C ASN A 88 6.12 -11.50 -1.42
N PHE A 89 5.25 -10.93 -0.60
CA PHE A 89 5.00 -9.50 -0.62
C PHE A 89 4.84 -8.94 0.79
N GLY A 90 5.21 -7.67 0.93
CA GLY A 90 4.95 -6.84 2.10
C GLY A 90 4.79 -5.39 1.66
N SER A 91 4.41 -4.51 2.58
CA SER A 91 4.25 -3.09 2.26
C SER A 91 4.50 -2.20 3.47
N PHE A 92 5.08 -1.03 3.23
CA PHE A 92 4.93 0.13 4.09
C PHE A 92 3.54 0.77 3.87
N ALA A 93 3.11 1.64 4.77
CA ALA A 93 2.04 2.58 4.51
C ALA A 93 2.58 3.80 3.74
N GLY A 94 1.95 4.17 2.64
CA GLY A 94 2.40 5.30 1.82
C GLY A 94 2.20 6.63 2.54
N ALA A 95 3.24 7.46 2.62
CA ALA A 95 3.17 8.77 3.26
C ALA A 95 2.12 9.70 2.63
N SER A 96 1.97 9.67 1.30
CA SER A 96 0.94 10.45 0.60
C SER A 96 -0.46 9.96 0.95
N THR A 97 -0.65 8.63 1.04
CA THR A 97 -1.92 8.03 1.48
C THR A 97 -2.29 8.48 2.90
N LEU A 98 -1.32 8.50 3.81
CA LEU A 98 -1.53 8.99 5.18
C LEU A 98 -1.85 10.49 5.21
N ARG A 99 -1.14 11.31 4.42
CA ARG A 99 -1.44 12.74 4.29
C ARG A 99 -2.86 12.97 3.79
N MET A 100 -3.32 12.18 2.83
CA MET A 100 -4.68 12.29 2.29
C MET A 100 -5.75 12.05 3.34
N ILE A 101 -5.51 11.14 4.28
CA ILE A 101 -6.41 10.88 5.40
C ILE A 101 -6.56 12.13 6.27
N GLY A 102 -5.45 12.73 6.74
CA GLY A 102 -5.49 13.84 7.70
C GLY A 102 -5.73 15.21 7.06
N LYS A 103 -5.04 15.54 5.97
CA LYS A 103 -5.00 16.89 5.39
C LYS A 103 -5.57 16.99 3.97
N GLY A 104 -5.73 15.87 3.28
CA GLY A 104 -6.11 15.87 1.87
C GLY A 104 -5.08 16.60 1.01
N LEU A 105 -5.56 17.34 0.01
CA LEU A 105 -4.73 18.11 -0.93
C LEU A 105 -4.39 19.53 -0.44
N ALA A 106 -4.81 19.91 0.77
CA ALA A 106 -4.55 21.25 1.28
C ALA A 106 -3.04 21.49 1.48
N GLU A 107 -2.57 22.66 1.07
CA GLU A 107 -1.17 23.07 1.23
C GLU A 107 -0.83 23.35 2.71
N GLY A 108 0.48 23.34 3.02
CA GLY A 108 1.01 23.68 4.33
C GLY A 108 1.08 22.53 5.34
N ALA A 109 1.39 22.90 6.58
CA ALA A 109 1.53 21.99 7.71
C ALA A 109 0.15 21.49 8.19
N PRO A 110 0.05 20.23 8.66
CA PRO A 110 -1.17 19.74 9.28
C PRO A 110 -1.45 20.45 10.61
N THR A 111 -2.73 20.64 10.94
CA THR A 111 -3.12 21.02 12.31
C THR A 111 -2.79 19.89 13.30
N PRO A 112 -2.79 20.14 14.62
CA PRO A 112 -2.61 19.09 15.62
C PRO A 112 -3.60 17.93 15.46
N GLU A 113 -4.85 18.21 15.09
CA GLU A 113 -5.91 17.22 14.88
C GLU A 113 -5.67 16.40 13.62
N GLU A 114 -5.32 17.06 12.50
CA GLU A 114 -4.97 16.39 11.25
C GLU A 114 -3.75 15.47 11.45
N MET A 115 -2.75 15.93 12.22
CA MET A 115 -1.58 15.14 12.58
C MET A 115 -1.95 13.93 13.44
N GLU A 116 -2.85 14.09 14.41
CA GLU A 116 -3.28 12.97 15.24
C GLU A 116 -4.09 11.94 14.44
N GLU A 117 -4.89 12.39 13.46
CA GLU A 117 -5.57 11.50 12.52
C GLU A 117 -4.57 10.65 11.73
N MET A 118 -3.50 11.26 11.21
CA MET A 118 -2.43 10.56 10.51
C MET A 118 -1.69 9.57 11.43
N ARG A 119 -1.37 9.95 12.66
CA ARG A 119 -0.72 9.04 13.63
C ARG A 119 -1.59 7.85 13.97
N ARG A 120 -2.91 8.04 14.12
CA ARG A 120 -3.85 6.94 14.31
C ARG A 120 -3.84 5.99 13.12
N ALA A 121 -3.92 6.52 11.90
CA ALA A 121 -3.86 5.70 10.69
C ALA A 121 -2.55 4.89 10.57
N VAL A 122 -1.41 5.48 10.97
CA VAL A 122 -0.13 4.75 11.06
C VAL A 122 -0.21 3.62 12.07
N ARG A 123 -0.68 3.86 13.29
CA ARG A 123 -0.79 2.83 14.32
C ARG A 123 -1.66 1.66 13.86
N GLU A 124 -2.84 1.96 13.31
CA GLU A 124 -3.75 0.94 12.78
C GLU A 124 -3.11 0.14 11.62
N ALA A 125 -2.40 0.82 10.71
CA ALA A 125 -1.70 0.14 9.63
C ALA A 125 -0.57 -0.77 10.13
N MET A 126 0.17 -0.35 11.17
CA MET A 126 1.21 -1.17 11.80
C MET A 126 0.61 -2.41 12.50
N GLU A 127 -0.52 -2.25 13.21
CA GLU A 127 -1.27 -3.36 13.81
C GLU A 127 -1.83 -4.34 12.76
N ASP A 128 -2.08 -3.84 11.54
CA ASP A 128 -2.48 -4.61 10.37
C ASP A 128 -1.31 -5.30 9.65
N GLY A 129 -0.07 -5.04 10.05
CA GLY A 129 1.14 -5.67 9.49
C GLY A 129 1.93 -4.81 8.51
N ALA A 130 1.68 -3.50 8.41
CA ALA A 130 2.56 -2.60 7.68
C ALA A 130 3.96 -2.57 8.33
N PHE A 131 5.01 -2.44 7.51
CA PHE A 131 6.39 -2.42 8.01
C PHE A 131 6.84 -1.06 8.54
N GLY A 132 6.03 -0.02 8.37
CA GLY A 132 6.36 1.36 8.71
C GLY A 132 5.69 2.34 7.75
N ILE A 133 6.31 3.51 7.60
CA ILE A 133 5.92 4.54 6.63
C ILE A 133 7.03 4.65 5.57
N ALA A 134 6.66 4.79 4.30
CA ALA A 134 7.59 5.12 3.24
C ALA A 134 7.16 6.41 2.53
N SER A 135 8.13 7.28 2.26
CA SER A 135 7.99 8.53 1.51
C SER A 135 8.83 8.49 0.24
N ALA A 136 8.41 9.24 -0.78
CA ALA A 136 9.12 9.48 -2.03
C ALA A 136 9.96 10.76 -1.95
#